data_AF-A0A7X7JHQ2-F1
#
_entry.id   AF-A0A7X7JHQ2-F1
#
_cell.length_a   1.000
_cell.length_b   1.000
_cell.length_c   1.000
_cell.angle_alpha   90.00
_cell.angle_beta   90.00
_cell.angle_gamma   90.00
#
_symmetry.space_group_name_H-M   'P 1'
#
loop_
_entity.id
_entity.type
_entity.pdbx_description
1 polymer ?
#
loop_
_entity_poly.entity_id
_entity_poly.type
_entity_poly.pdbx_seq_one_letter_code
_entity_poly.pdbx_strand_id
1 'polypeptide(L)'
;MKPPTDSQIAATVRDFDRLGTPVDATIAEILDAMRTAGLRGGTDRARLAQRTRQARDGITTRKARPAHQYPRAFALIAALVDGRLLGAACVGQHALFDDRHDGEPAHERDARHRAAVAICADCTVVDNCEHVYRENTGKVAGVWAGHTRTHTRRSTP
;
A
#
# COMPACT_ATOMS: atom_id res chain seq x y z
N MET A 1 29.76 -19.43 18.63
CA MET A 1 29.20 -20.70 18.10
C MET A 1 29.29 -20.66 16.59
N LYS A 2 29.77 -21.73 15.93
CA LYS A 2 29.85 -21.79 14.47
C LYS A 2 28.45 -22.09 13.89
N PRO A 3 27.98 -21.37 12.87
CA PRO A 3 26.68 -21.64 12.24
C PRO A 3 26.65 -23.06 11.62
N PRO A 4 25.47 -23.72 11.56
CA PRO A 4 25.34 -25.02 10.92
C PRO A 4 25.67 -24.96 9.44
N THR A 5 26.31 -26.00 8.91
CA THR A 5 26.60 -26.12 7.47
C THR A 5 25.35 -26.53 6.68
N ASP A 6 25.33 -26.29 5.37
CA ASP A 6 24.22 -26.70 4.50
C ASP A 6 23.97 -28.22 4.54
N SER A 7 25.05 -29.01 4.63
CA SER A 7 24.96 -30.47 4.79
C SER A 7 24.28 -30.88 6.11
N GLN A 8 24.53 -30.14 7.19
CA GLN A 8 23.88 -30.34 8.48
C GLN A 8 22.39 -29.98 8.40
N ILE A 9 22.05 -28.86 7.73
CA ILE A 9 20.66 -28.45 7.50
C ILE A 9 19.92 -29.51 6.68
N ALA A 10 20.50 -29.98 5.57
CA ALA A 10 19.90 -30.99 4.71
C ALA A 10 19.71 -32.35 5.40
N ALA A 11 20.64 -32.75 6.27
CA ALA A 11 20.47 -33.96 7.09
C ALA A 11 19.28 -33.83 8.05
N THR A 12 19.10 -32.67 8.67
CA THR A 12 17.97 -32.44 9.58
C THR A 12 16.64 -32.36 8.85
N VAL A 13 16.61 -31.85 7.61
CA VAL A 13 15.41 -31.93 6.77
C VAL A 13 15.00 -33.39 6.55
N ARG A 14 15.95 -34.28 6.24
CA ARG A 14 15.66 -35.72 6.07
C ARG A 14 15.17 -36.38 7.35
N ASP A 15 15.71 -35.98 8.50
CA ASP A 15 15.24 -36.45 9.81
C ASP A 15 13.79 -36.03 10.05
N PHE A 16 13.43 -34.78 9.72
CA PHE A 16 12.06 -34.27 9.86
C PHE A 16 11.06 -35.01 8.97
N ASP A 17 11.46 -35.29 7.72
CA ASP A 17 10.66 -36.04 6.76
C ASP A 17 10.48 -37.51 7.23
N ARG A 18 11.53 -38.13 7.78
CA ARG A 18 11.44 -39.49 8.36
C ARG A 18 10.52 -39.56 9.57
N LEU A 19 10.53 -38.53 10.41
CA LEU A 19 9.66 -38.43 11.59
C LEU A 19 8.22 -38.05 11.25
N GLY A 20 7.93 -37.68 9.99
CA GLY A 20 6.60 -37.25 9.59
C GLY A 20 6.15 -35.96 10.28
N THR A 21 7.09 -35.12 10.72
CA THR A 21 6.73 -33.87 11.42
C THR A 21 5.96 -32.92 10.48
N PRO A 22 4.83 -32.33 10.91
CA PRO A 22 4.09 -31.38 10.09
C PRO A 22 4.94 -30.17 9.67
N VAL A 23 4.65 -29.61 8.50
CA VAL A 23 5.41 -28.46 7.94
C VAL A 23 5.06 -27.14 8.64
N ASP A 24 3.88 -27.10 9.28
CA ASP A 24 3.39 -26.02 10.14
C ASP A 24 3.70 -26.23 11.64
N ALA A 25 4.31 -27.35 12.02
CA ALA A 25 4.72 -27.62 13.40
C ALA A 25 5.68 -26.54 13.91
N THR A 26 5.53 -26.20 15.19
CA THR A 26 6.40 -25.28 15.90
C THR A 26 7.78 -25.90 16.12
N ILE A 27 8.79 -25.05 16.30
CA ILE A 27 10.16 -25.51 16.60
C ILE A 27 10.21 -26.32 17.91
N ALA A 28 9.35 -26.03 18.87
CA ALA A 28 9.29 -26.77 20.13
C ALA A 28 8.80 -28.21 19.89
N GLU A 29 7.72 -28.39 19.15
CA GLU A 29 7.18 -29.72 18.78
C GLU A 29 8.19 -30.53 17.97
N ILE A 30 8.87 -29.90 17.02
CA ILE A 30 9.91 -30.53 16.20
C ILE A 30 11.09 -31.00 17.08
N LEU A 31 11.58 -30.14 17.97
CA LEU A 31 12.67 -30.49 18.89
C LEU A 31 12.28 -31.59 19.88
N ASP A 32 11.00 -31.67 20.24
CA ASP A 32 10.47 -32.74 21.09
C ASP A 32 10.39 -34.08 20.34
N ALA A 33 9.86 -34.07 19.12
CA ALA A 33 9.84 -35.25 18.23
C ALA A 33 11.25 -35.79 17.97
N MET A 34 12.23 -34.91 17.71
CA MET A 34 13.64 -35.29 17.57
C MET A 34 14.19 -35.95 18.85
N ARG A 35 13.90 -35.36 20.02
CA ARG A 35 14.36 -35.91 21.32
C ARG A 35 13.79 -37.29 21.57
N THR A 36 12.49 -37.46 21.34
CA THR A 36 11.79 -38.76 21.47
C THR A 36 12.38 -39.81 20.54
N ALA A 37 12.84 -39.42 19.36
CA ALA A 37 13.52 -40.29 18.40
C ALA A 37 15.04 -40.47 18.65
N GLY A 38 15.59 -39.89 19.74
CA GLY A 38 17.02 -39.99 20.06
C GLY A 38 17.95 -39.17 19.15
N LEU A 39 17.40 -38.26 18.33
CA LEU A 39 18.17 -37.44 17.41
C LEU A 39 18.69 -36.18 18.10
N ARG A 40 19.94 -35.81 17.79
CA ARG A 40 20.59 -34.61 18.32
C ARG A 40 20.54 -33.46 17.30
N GLY A 41 20.08 -32.28 17.72
CA GLY A 41 20.07 -31.08 16.91
C GLY A 41 19.86 -29.83 17.75
N GLY A 42 20.58 -28.75 17.43
CA GLY A 42 20.40 -27.45 18.08
C GLY A 42 19.23 -26.66 17.49
N THR A 43 18.66 -25.75 18.27
CA THR A 43 17.50 -24.91 17.89
C THR A 43 17.70 -24.18 16.56
N ASP A 44 18.89 -23.64 16.31
CA ASP A 44 19.19 -22.91 15.06
C ASP A 44 19.21 -23.82 13.84
N ARG A 45 19.75 -25.05 13.99
CA ARG A 45 19.75 -26.05 12.93
C ARG A 45 18.32 -26.52 12.60
N ALA A 46 17.50 -26.74 13.62
CA ALA A 46 16.08 -27.08 13.45
C ALA A 46 15.28 -25.95 12.76
N ARG A 47 15.53 -24.69 13.15
CA ARG A 47 14.91 -23.51 12.52
C ARG A 47 15.26 -23.35 11.05
N LEU A 48 16.52 -23.59 10.69
CA LEU A 48 16.96 -23.50 9.30
C LEU A 48 16.37 -24.65 8.48
N ALA A 49 16.41 -25.88 9.00
CA ALA A 49 15.80 -27.04 8.34
C ALA A 49 14.29 -26.86 8.11
N GLN A 50 13.54 -26.36 9.09
CA GLN A 50 12.10 -26.16 8.94
C GLN A 50 11.78 -25.07 7.92
N ARG A 51 12.56 -23.99 7.88
CA ARG A 51 12.43 -22.95 6.84
C ARG A 51 12.71 -23.50 5.44
N THR A 52 13.72 -24.38 5.30
CA THR A 52 13.99 -25.05 4.03
C THR A 52 12.82 -25.94 3.59
N ARG A 53 12.17 -26.67 4.50
CA ARG A 53 10.95 -27.46 4.18
C ARG A 53 9.78 -26.57 3.76
N GLN A 54 9.48 -25.54 4.55
CA GLN A 54 8.43 -24.56 4.24
C GLN A 54 8.63 -23.90 2.87
N ALA A 55 9.87 -23.51 2.53
CA ALA A 55 10.17 -22.96 1.21
C ALA A 55 9.96 -23.97 0.06
N ARG A 56 10.31 -25.25 0.26
CA ARG A 56 10.06 -26.33 -0.72
C ARG A 56 8.56 -26.52 -0.97
N ASP A 57 7.75 -26.41 0.07
CA ASP A 57 6.30 -26.61 0.00
C ASP A 57 5.53 -25.34 -0.37
N GLY A 58 6.23 -24.28 -0.78
CA GLY A 58 5.61 -23.01 -1.16
C GLY A 58 4.99 -22.23 0.02
N ILE A 59 5.23 -22.67 1.26
CA ILE A 59 4.83 -21.98 2.48
C ILE A 59 5.79 -20.82 2.70
N THR A 60 5.54 -19.71 2.00
CA THR A 60 6.26 -18.47 2.30
C THR A 60 5.72 -17.91 3.60
N THR A 61 6.45 -18.07 4.70
CA THR A 61 6.21 -17.30 5.93
C THR A 61 6.68 -15.86 5.70
N ARG A 62 6.15 -15.16 4.68
CA ARG A 62 6.14 -13.70 4.74
C ARG A 62 5.23 -13.39 5.91
N LYS A 63 5.85 -13.12 7.08
CA LYS A 63 5.16 -12.64 8.27
C LYS A 63 4.26 -11.50 7.79
N ALA A 64 2.95 -11.76 7.72
CA ALA A 64 1.99 -10.74 7.33
C ALA A 64 2.18 -9.61 8.33
N ARG A 65 2.73 -8.50 7.85
CA ARG A 65 2.91 -7.32 8.66
C ARG A 65 1.50 -6.89 9.05
N PRO A 66 1.13 -6.84 10.34
CA PRO A 66 -0.22 -6.45 10.72
C PRO A 66 -0.49 -5.08 10.11
N ALA A 67 -1.64 -4.93 9.45
CA ALA A 67 -2.05 -3.73 8.71
C ALA A 67 -2.08 -2.44 9.58
N HIS A 68 -1.81 -2.55 10.87
CA HIS A 68 -1.93 -1.52 11.90
C HIS A 68 -0.61 -0.83 12.23
N GLN A 69 0.44 -0.95 11.39
CA GLN A 69 1.72 -0.30 11.69
C GLN A 69 1.78 1.19 11.29
N TYR A 70 0.72 1.75 10.72
CA TYR A 70 0.67 3.16 10.31
C TYR A 70 -0.62 3.91 10.69
N PRO A 71 -1.16 3.80 11.91
CA PRO A 71 -2.39 4.49 12.29
C PRO A 71 -2.22 6.01 12.22
N ARG A 72 -1.02 6.52 12.52
CA ARG A 72 -0.69 7.95 12.38
C ARG A 72 -0.59 8.42 10.94
N ALA A 73 0.01 7.65 10.03
CA ALA A 73 0.11 8.05 8.63
C ALA A 73 -1.27 8.05 7.96
N PHE A 74 -2.11 7.06 8.29
CA PHE A 74 -3.49 7.01 7.80
C PHE A 74 -4.33 8.17 8.33
N ALA A 75 -4.19 8.52 9.62
CA ALA A 75 -4.85 9.68 10.20
C ALA A 75 -4.41 11.01 9.55
N LEU A 76 -3.12 11.17 9.23
CA LEU A 76 -2.61 12.35 8.54
C LEU A 76 -3.17 12.45 7.12
N ILE A 77 -3.23 11.34 6.37
CA ILE A 77 -3.81 11.32 5.03
C ILE A 77 -5.31 11.63 5.09
N ALA A 78 -6.04 11.03 6.04
CA ALA A 78 -7.47 11.30 6.23
C ALA A 78 -7.74 12.77 6.57
N ALA A 79 -6.86 13.43 7.33
CA ALA A 79 -6.96 14.86 7.64
C ALA A 79 -6.71 15.79 6.45
N LEU A 80 -6.10 15.29 5.36
CA LEU A 80 -5.93 16.05 4.11
C LEU A 80 -7.18 16.01 3.22
N VAL A 81 -8.08 15.05 3.45
CA VAL A 81 -9.30 14.89 2.65
C VAL A 81 -10.41 15.72 3.27
N ASP A 82 -11.00 16.62 2.50
CA ASP A 82 -12.24 17.28 2.90
C ASP A 82 -13.40 16.28 2.79
N GLY A 83 -13.94 15.86 3.94
CA GLY A 83 -15.02 14.89 4.02
C GLY A 83 -16.27 15.28 3.23
N ARG A 84 -16.49 16.57 2.96
CA ARG A 84 -17.62 17.06 2.16
C ARG A 84 -17.52 16.68 0.68
N LEU A 85 -16.32 16.30 0.21
CA LEU A 85 -16.04 15.92 -1.17
C LEU A 85 -15.98 14.41 -1.39
N LEU A 86 -16.30 13.61 -0.36
CA LEU A 86 -16.39 12.16 -0.50
C LEU A 86 -17.48 11.79 -1.52
N GLY A 87 -17.12 10.96 -2.51
CA GLY A 87 -18.01 10.58 -3.60
C GLY A 87 -17.96 11.49 -4.83
N ALA A 88 -17.03 12.43 -4.90
CA ALA A 88 -16.85 13.26 -6.09
C ALA A 88 -16.61 12.43 -7.37
N ALA A 89 -17.31 12.75 -8.45
CA ALA A 89 -17.17 12.08 -9.74
C ALA A 89 -15.77 12.21 -10.35
N CYS A 90 -15.00 13.22 -9.94
CA CYS A 90 -13.64 13.47 -10.41
C CYS A 90 -12.56 12.57 -9.78
N VAL A 91 -12.90 11.73 -8.78
CA VAL A 91 -11.93 10.87 -8.10
C VAL A 91 -11.20 9.99 -9.11
N GLY A 92 -9.86 10.04 -9.08
CA GLY A 92 -8.97 9.31 -10.00
C GLY A 92 -8.69 10.02 -11.34
N GLN A 93 -9.30 11.17 -11.60
CA GLN A 93 -9.16 11.90 -12.88
C GLN A 93 -8.50 13.28 -12.73
N HIS A 94 -7.72 13.50 -11.68
CA HIS A 94 -7.16 14.82 -11.31
C HIS A 94 -6.46 15.56 -12.47
N ALA A 95 -5.78 14.83 -13.37
CA ALA A 95 -5.09 15.41 -14.52
C ALA A 95 -6.03 16.21 -15.44
N LEU A 96 -7.32 15.88 -15.52
CA LEU A 96 -8.28 16.69 -16.30
C LEU A 96 -8.61 18.03 -15.63
N PHE A 97 -8.47 18.11 -14.30
CA PHE A 97 -8.91 19.22 -13.48
C PHE A 97 -7.79 20.20 -13.14
N ASP A 98 -6.53 19.77 -13.19
CA ASP A 98 -5.37 20.61 -12.83
C ASP A 98 -5.26 21.86 -13.73
N ASP A 99 -4.85 23.01 -13.17
CA ASP A 99 -4.76 24.29 -13.91
C ASP A 99 -3.86 24.16 -15.14
N ARG A 100 -2.70 23.50 -15.01
CA ARG A 100 -1.66 23.43 -16.04
C ARG A 100 -0.96 22.08 -16.05
N HIS A 101 -0.57 21.67 -17.25
CA HIS A 101 0.47 20.67 -17.46
C HIS A 101 1.69 21.30 -18.15
N ASP A 102 2.87 20.74 -17.90
CA ASP A 102 4.11 21.22 -18.50
C ASP A 102 4.09 21.03 -20.02
N GLY A 103 4.38 22.10 -20.76
CA GLY A 103 4.41 22.08 -22.22
C GLY A 103 3.04 22.04 -22.90
N GLU A 104 1.93 22.07 -22.15
CA GLU A 104 0.58 21.98 -22.70
C GLU A 104 0.17 23.27 -23.45
N PRO A 105 -0.20 23.17 -24.74
CA PRO A 105 -0.78 24.28 -25.49
C PRO A 105 -2.13 24.74 -24.93
N ALA A 106 -2.44 26.03 -25.05
CA ALA A 106 -3.69 26.59 -24.53
C ALA A 106 -4.95 25.88 -25.05
N HIS A 107 -4.98 25.50 -26.34
CA HIS A 107 -6.14 24.82 -26.93
C HIS A 107 -6.35 23.39 -26.40
N GLU A 108 -5.27 22.68 -26.07
CA GLU A 108 -5.34 21.36 -25.43
C GLU A 108 -5.81 21.50 -23.99
N ARG A 109 -5.30 22.50 -23.26
CA ARG A 109 -5.79 22.83 -21.92
C ARG A 109 -7.29 23.13 -21.93
N ASP A 110 -7.76 23.95 -22.87
CA ASP A 110 -9.17 24.31 -22.97
C ASP A 110 -10.04 23.09 -23.33
N ALA A 111 -9.54 22.17 -24.17
CA ALA A 111 -10.22 20.91 -24.46
C ALA A 111 -10.29 20.00 -23.22
N ARG A 112 -9.18 19.90 -22.47
CA ARG A 112 -9.09 19.13 -21.23
C ARG A 112 -10.02 19.67 -20.15
N HIS A 113 -10.03 20.99 -19.93
CA HIS A 113 -10.92 21.63 -18.97
C HIS A 113 -12.39 21.51 -19.37
N ARG A 114 -12.74 21.54 -20.66
CA ARG A 114 -14.11 21.22 -21.12
C ARG A 114 -14.52 19.79 -20.75
N ALA A 115 -13.62 18.82 -20.88
CA ALA A 115 -13.90 17.45 -20.45
C ALA A 115 -14.10 17.36 -18.93
N ALA A 116 -13.29 18.06 -18.13
CA ALA A 116 -13.47 18.13 -16.68
C ALA A 116 -14.81 18.79 -16.27
N VAL A 117 -15.21 19.88 -16.94
CA VAL A 117 -16.50 20.53 -16.70
C VAL A 117 -17.67 19.58 -16.98
N ALA A 118 -17.59 18.76 -18.03
CA ALA A 118 -18.62 17.77 -18.33
C ALA A 118 -18.77 16.73 -17.20
N ILE A 119 -17.66 16.29 -16.60
CA ILE A 119 -17.70 15.37 -15.45
C ILE A 119 -18.39 16.03 -14.23
N CYS A 120 -18.22 17.34 -14.04
CA CYS A 120 -18.88 18.04 -12.95
C CYS A 120 -20.41 18.10 -13.10
N ALA A 121 -20.96 18.00 -14.30
CA ALA A 121 -22.40 18.13 -14.55
C ALA A 121 -23.21 17.03 -13.83
N ASP A 122 -22.65 15.83 -13.70
CA ASP A 122 -23.30 14.69 -13.04
C ASP A 122 -22.77 14.45 -11.60
N CYS A 123 -21.98 15.39 -11.06
CA CYS A 123 -21.32 15.22 -9.77
C CYS A 123 -22.25 15.58 -8.60
N THR A 124 -22.53 14.60 -7.74
CA THR A 124 -23.46 14.75 -6.60
C THR A 124 -22.96 15.68 -5.50
N VAL A 125 -21.66 16.01 -5.47
CA VAL A 125 -21.05 16.88 -4.46
C VAL A 125 -20.69 18.27 -4.99
N VAL A 126 -21.27 18.69 -6.13
CA VAL A 126 -20.92 19.95 -6.80
C VAL A 126 -21.11 21.19 -5.91
N ASP A 127 -22.20 21.25 -5.12
CA ASP A 127 -22.46 22.36 -4.20
C ASP A 127 -21.43 22.44 -3.08
N ASN A 128 -21.07 21.29 -2.50
CA ASN A 128 -20.00 21.20 -1.51
C ASN A 128 -18.64 21.58 -2.11
N CYS A 129 -18.39 21.19 -3.37
CA CYS A 129 -17.18 21.56 -4.10
C CYS A 129 -17.06 23.09 -4.28
N GLU A 130 -18.17 23.78 -4.59
CA GLU A 130 -18.21 25.24 -4.66
C GLU A 130 -17.93 25.88 -3.29
N HIS A 131 -18.48 25.33 -2.20
CA HIS A 131 -18.18 25.81 -0.85
C HIS A 131 -16.69 25.66 -0.50
N VAL A 132 -16.10 24.48 -0.74
CA VAL A 132 -14.66 24.24 -0.51
C VAL A 132 -13.80 25.18 -1.36
N TYR A 133 -14.17 25.39 -2.62
CA TYR A 133 -13.48 26.35 -3.49
C TYR A 133 -13.49 27.76 -2.87
N ARG A 134 -14.66 28.24 -2.42
CA ARG A 134 -14.81 29.58 -1.84
C ARG A 134 -13.93 29.78 -0.60
N GLU A 135 -13.85 28.79 0.27
CA GLU A 135 -12.97 28.81 1.44
C GLU A 135 -11.47 28.87 1.07
N ASN A 136 -11.13 28.40 -0.13
CA ASN A 136 -9.77 28.34 -0.66
C ASN A 136 -9.51 29.31 -1.82
N THR A 137 -10.38 30.31 -2.00
CA THR A 137 -10.28 31.29 -3.09
C THR A 137 -8.87 31.89 -3.15
N GLY A 138 -8.26 31.87 -4.34
CA GLY A 138 -6.91 32.36 -4.57
C GLY A 138 -5.77 31.38 -4.24
N LYS A 139 -6.05 30.29 -3.52
CA LYS A 139 -5.08 29.22 -3.20
C LYS A 139 -5.18 28.01 -4.13
N VAL A 140 -6.34 27.80 -4.74
CA VAL A 140 -6.61 26.70 -5.67
C VAL A 140 -7.00 27.24 -7.05
N ALA A 141 -6.69 26.48 -8.09
CA ALA A 141 -7.01 26.77 -9.49
C ALA A 141 -7.30 25.46 -10.24
N GLY A 142 -7.64 25.56 -11.52
CA GLY A 142 -8.11 24.46 -12.34
C GLY A 142 -9.64 24.43 -12.40
N VAL A 143 -10.22 23.26 -12.66
CA VAL A 143 -11.69 23.11 -12.73
C VAL A 143 -12.25 22.78 -11.35
N TRP A 144 -13.10 23.66 -10.84
CA TRP A 144 -13.78 23.51 -9.55
C TRP A 144 -15.28 23.78 -9.74
N ALA A 145 -16.11 22.90 -9.18
CA ALA A 145 -17.56 23.00 -9.24
C ALA A 145 -18.13 23.30 -10.65
N GLY A 146 -17.55 22.68 -11.70
CA GLY A 146 -17.97 22.90 -13.09
C GLY A 146 -17.48 24.19 -13.73
N HIS A 147 -16.53 24.89 -13.12
CA HIS A 147 -15.98 26.15 -13.63
C HIS A 147 -14.46 26.13 -13.70
N THR A 148 -13.90 26.64 -14.79
CA THR A 148 -12.45 26.93 -14.87
C THR A 148 -12.13 28.13 -13.98
N ARG A 149 -11.32 27.91 -12.94
CA ARG A 149 -10.86 28.91 -11.99
C ARG A 149 -9.37 29.11 -12.16
N THR A 150 -8.94 30.34 -12.40
CA THR A 150 -7.52 30.67 -12.52
C THR A 150 -6.98 31.13 -11.18
N HIS A 151 -5.68 30.91 -10.94
CA HIS A 151 -5.02 31.66 -9.88
C HIS A 151 -5.13 33.16 -10.20
N THR A 152 -5.67 33.93 -9.27
CA THR A 152 -5.47 35.39 -9.29
C THR A 152 -3.98 35.62 -9.18
N ARG A 153 -3.31 35.93 -10.29
CA ARG A 153 -1.93 36.42 -10.23
C ARG A 153 -1.99 37.70 -9.40
N ARG A 154 -1.30 37.70 -8.26
CA ARG A 154 -0.95 38.95 -7.60
C ARG A 154 -0.04 39.68 -8.59
N SER A 155 -0.56 40.67 -9.29
CA SER A 155 0.25 41.60 -10.05
C SER A 155 1.15 42.30 -9.04
N THR A 156 2.41 41.90 -8.97
CA THR A 156 3.42 42.70 -8.29
C THR A 156 3.64 43.94 -9.17
N PRO A 157 3.58 45.17 -8.62
CA PRO A 157 3.87 46.39 -9.36
C PRO A 157 5.33 46.43 -9.87
#